data_AF-A0A2T7TYP9-F1
#
_entry.id   AF-A0A2T7TYP9-F1
#
_cell.length_a   1.000
_cell.length_b   1.000
_cell.length_c   1.000
_cell.angle_alpha   90.00
_cell.angle_beta   90.00
_cell.angle_gamma   90.00
#
_symmetry.space_group_name_H-M   'P 1'
#
loop_
_entity.id
_entity.type
_entity.pdbx_description
1 polymer ?
#
loop_
_entity_poly.entity_id
_entity_poly.type
_entity_poly.pdbx_seq_one_letter_code
_entity_poly.pdbx_strand_id
1 'polypeptide(L)'
;MSTKPLLFKNARLVDPDTGREDKGGLLVRDGVIQDLGPQLSEAADADVIDCGGQVLSPGLIDMRAFIGEPGGPYRETLKSAGEAAAAGGVTTVVSMPDTSPALDDPAVIDFIVRRARDTSIVNILPAAALTKGLKGEEMAEIGRLKEAGAIAFTDGARSVTNAQVMRRALTYARDFDALIVHHVEDPNLVGQGVMNEGEFASRLGLPGIPREAETIMLERDMRLVRLTGARYHAAMISCADSAEIVRAAKAKGLPVTCGVSINHLSLNENDIGDYRTFLKLSPPLRHEEDRQAMIEALIDGTIDVIVSDHNPQDVENKRLPFAEAADGAVGLETLLSAALRLVHSDRISLPKLLRALSTKPAEILGLPAGRLKIGAPADLILFDPDAPYVLDKRQLKSLSKNTPFDEARLEGQVTITMVAGRIVFDRSSM
;
A
#
# COMPACT_ATOMS: atom_id res chain seq x y z
N MET A 1 13.86 -27.19 -11.44
CA MET A 1 15.33 -27.22 -11.29
C MET A 1 15.64 -26.46 -10.02
N SER A 2 16.33 -27.05 -9.04
CA SER A 2 16.73 -26.32 -7.83
C SER A 2 17.71 -25.23 -8.26
N THR A 3 17.33 -23.97 -8.02
CA THR A 3 18.19 -22.81 -8.22
C THR A 3 19.32 -22.89 -7.21
N LYS A 4 20.55 -22.55 -7.63
CA LYS A 4 21.68 -22.45 -6.69
C LYS A 4 21.31 -21.57 -5.49
N PRO A 5 21.80 -21.88 -4.29
CA PRO A 5 21.61 -21.02 -3.14
C PRO A 5 22.20 -19.62 -3.41
N LEU A 6 21.60 -18.58 -2.81
CA LEU A 6 22.10 -17.21 -2.90
C LEU A 6 22.54 -16.74 -1.52
N LEU A 7 23.74 -16.19 -1.43
CA LEU A 7 24.33 -15.71 -0.19
C LEU A 7 24.56 -14.21 -0.25
N PHE A 8 23.76 -13.45 0.49
CA PHE A 8 23.99 -12.04 0.74
C PHE A 8 25.06 -11.89 1.82
N LYS A 9 26.15 -11.17 1.54
CA LYS A 9 27.22 -10.85 2.49
C LYS A 9 27.30 -9.35 2.74
N ASN A 10 27.85 -8.97 3.90
CA ASN A 10 28.09 -7.57 4.29
C ASN A 10 26.81 -6.71 4.27
N ALA A 11 25.66 -7.28 4.62
CA ALA A 11 24.39 -6.56 4.71
C ALA A 11 24.21 -5.91 6.10
N ARG A 12 23.46 -4.80 6.14
CA ARG A 12 22.76 -4.33 7.34
C ARG A 12 21.38 -5.01 7.35
N LEU A 13 21.25 -6.06 8.14
CA LEU A 13 19.99 -6.79 8.33
C LEU A 13 19.08 -5.96 9.22
N VAL A 14 17.93 -5.54 8.70
CA VAL A 14 16.92 -4.80 9.47
C VAL A 14 15.69 -5.67 9.64
N ASP A 15 15.43 -6.08 10.89
CA ASP A 15 14.30 -6.91 11.26
C ASP A 15 13.15 -6.04 11.81
N PRO A 16 12.10 -5.76 11.02
CA PRO A 16 10.96 -4.98 11.45
C PRO A 16 10.10 -5.65 12.54
N ASP A 17 10.25 -6.96 12.77
CA ASP A 17 9.47 -7.64 13.79
C ASP A 17 10.06 -7.42 15.20
N THR A 18 11.38 -7.57 15.32
CA THR A 18 12.09 -7.43 16.60
C THR A 18 12.69 -6.04 16.82
N GLY A 19 12.71 -5.19 15.79
CA GLY A 19 13.38 -3.88 15.83
C GLY A 19 14.91 -3.96 15.78
N ARG A 20 15.46 -5.16 15.50
CA ARG A 20 16.90 -5.40 15.46
C ARG A 20 17.54 -4.89 14.18
N GLU A 21 18.78 -4.44 14.34
CA GLU A 21 19.65 -4.02 13.24
C GLU A 21 21.04 -4.64 13.44
N ASP A 22 21.37 -5.61 12.61
CA ASP A 22 22.59 -6.40 12.73
C ASP A 22 23.42 -6.31 11.45
N LYS A 23 24.76 -6.28 11.58
CA LYS A 23 25.64 -6.52 10.44
C LYS A 23 25.80 -8.02 10.23
N GLY A 24 25.75 -8.46 8.98
CA GLY A 24 25.93 -9.88 8.67
C GLY A 24 25.57 -10.23 7.25
N GLY A 25 24.88 -11.35 7.09
CA GLY A 25 24.35 -11.76 5.80
C GLY A 25 23.15 -12.68 5.92
N LEU A 26 22.70 -13.18 4.78
CA LEU A 26 21.50 -14.01 4.66
C LEU A 26 21.70 -15.05 3.55
N LEU A 27 21.38 -16.31 3.87
CA LEU A 27 21.42 -17.42 2.92
C LEU A 27 19.99 -17.76 2.49
N VAL A 28 19.75 -17.74 1.18
CA VAL A 28 18.51 -18.17 0.54
C VAL A 28 18.73 -19.52 -0.14
N ARG A 29 17.82 -20.46 0.09
CA ARG A 29 17.81 -21.76 -0.59
C ARG A 29 16.36 -22.18 -0.85
N ASP A 30 16.10 -22.70 -2.06
CA ASP A 30 14.77 -23.19 -2.47
C ASP A 30 13.62 -22.20 -2.16
N GLY A 31 13.88 -20.90 -2.37
CA GLY A 31 12.89 -19.83 -2.21
C GLY A 31 12.60 -19.39 -0.77
N VAL A 32 13.33 -19.90 0.22
CA VAL A 32 13.17 -19.55 1.64
C VAL A 32 14.47 -19.06 2.27
N ILE A 33 14.34 -18.31 3.35
CA ILE A 33 15.46 -17.90 4.19
C ILE A 33 15.95 -19.12 4.97
N GLN A 34 17.16 -19.58 4.68
CA GLN A 34 17.75 -20.76 5.32
C GLN A 34 18.55 -20.38 6.57
N ASP A 35 19.28 -19.28 6.53
CA ASP A 35 20.14 -18.81 7.61
C ASP A 35 20.31 -17.28 7.52
N LEU A 36 20.53 -16.61 8.65
CA LEU A 36 20.79 -15.17 8.69
C LEU A 36 21.57 -14.76 9.95
N GLY A 37 22.33 -13.66 9.86
CA GLY A 37 23.01 -13.06 10.99
C GLY A 37 24.51 -12.84 10.76
N PRO A 38 25.27 -12.55 11.83
CA PRO A 38 26.70 -12.25 11.75
C PRO A 38 27.57 -13.47 11.44
N GLN A 39 27.09 -14.67 11.77
CA GLN A 39 27.78 -15.94 11.56
C GLN A 39 26.91 -16.83 10.69
N LEU A 40 27.14 -16.76 9.38
CA LEU A 40 26.43 -17.59 8.41
C LEU A 40 27.08 -18.97 8.30
N SER A 41 26.25 -19.98 8.11
CA SER A 41 26.69 -21.31 7.68
C SER A 41 27.46 -21.20 6.35
N GLU A 42 28.55 -21.96 6.21
CA GLU A 42 29.28 -22.03 4.94
C GLU A 42 28.38 -22.66 3.86
N ALA A 43 28.24 -21.97 2.72
CA ALA A 43 27.56 -22.47 1.53
C ALA A 43 28.51 -22.35 0.33
N ALA A 44 29.41 -23.33 0.17
CA ALA A 44 30.43 -23.32 -0.87
C ALA A 44 29.87 -23.36 -2.31
N ASP A 45 28.62 -23.77 -2.47
CA ASP A 45 27.88 -23.85 -3.72
C ASP A 45 27.00 -22.61 -4.02
N ALA A 46 26.97 -21.63 -3.11
CA ALA A 46 26.11 -20.45 -3.25
C ALA A 46 26.71 -19.38 -4.17
N ASP A 47 25.88 -18.78 -5.00
CA ASP A 47 26.23 -17.55 -5.69
C ASP A 47 26.19 -16.39 -4.68
N VAL A 48 27.22 -15.53 -4.68
CA VAL A 48 27.43 -14.51 -3.64
C VAL A 48 27.05 -13.13 -4.13
N ILE A 49 26.28 -12.40 -3.32
CA ILE A 49 25.94 -10.99 -3.50
C ILE A 49 26.60 -10.20 -2.37
N ASP A 50 27.57 -9.36 -2.69
CA ASP A 50 28.13 -8.41 -1.72
C ASP A 50 27.20 -7.19 -1.62
N CYS A 51 26.63 -7.00 -0.43
CA CYS A 51 25.68 -5.93 -0.16
C CYS A 51 26.36 -4.59 0.13
N GLY A 52 27.68 -4.56 0.36
CA GLY A 52 28.41 -3.30 0.57
C GLY A 52 27.91 -2.45 1.75
N GLY A 53 27.26 -3.05 2.75
CA GLY A 53 26.66 -2.35 3.89
C GLY A 53 25.22 -1.87 3.66
N GLN A 54 24.64 -2.08 2.48
CA GLN A 54 23.24 -1.76 2.18
C GLN A 54 22.26 -2.48 3.11
N VAL A 55 21.07 -1.92 3.23
CA VAL A 55 19.99 -2.48 4.06
C VAL A 55 19.36 -3.65 3.34
N LEU A 56 19.36 -4.81 4.00
CA LEU A 56 18.60 -5.99 3.59
C LEU A 56 17.43 -6.16 4.56
N SER A 57 16.21 -6.09 4.02
CA SER A 57 14.96 -6.21 4.79
C SER A 57 13.95 -7.10 4.08
N PRO A 58 12.85 -7.48 4.75
CA PRO A 58 11.70 -8.07 4.07
C PRO A 58 11.20 -7.14 2.97
N GLY A 59 10.71 -7.73 1.88
CA GLY A 59 10.08 -6.99 0.80
C GLY A 59 8.82 -6.25 1.27
N LEU A 60 8.57 -5.10 0.65
CA LEU A 60 7.43 -4.26 1.01
C LEU A 60 6.13 -4.91 0.51
N ILE A 61 5.04 -4.66 1.24
CA ILE A 61 3.71 -5.16 0.94
C ILE A 61 2.77 -3.97 0.85
N ASP A 62 2.28 -3.71 -0.36
CA ASP A 62 1.31 -2.65 -0.60
C ASP A 62 -0.11 -3.21 -0.55
N MET A 63 -0.93 -2.72 0.38
CA MET A 63 -2.32 -3.16 0.57
C MET A 63 -3.32 -2.48 -0.37
N ARG A 64 -2.89 -1.52 -1.20
CA ARG A 64 -3.80 -0.74 -2.04
C ARG A 64 -3.16 -0.24 -3.33
N ALA A 65 -3.41 -0.95 -4.42
CA ALA A 65 -3.08 -0.49 -5.77
C ALA A 65 -4.22 -0.73 -6.78
N PHE A 66 -4.54 0.30 -7.56
CA PHE A 66 -5.48 0.24 -8.68
C PHE A 66 -4.70 -0.08 -9.95
N ILE A 67 -4.85 -1.29 -10.48
CA ILE A 67 -4.14 -1.72 -11.69
C ILE A 67 -5.01 -1.48 -12.93
N GLY A 68 -6.32 -1.45 -12.80
CA GLY A 68 -7.24 -1.21 -13.93
C GLY A 68 -7.39 -2.40 -14.89
N GLU A 69 -6.53 -3.42 -14.85
CA GLU A 69 -6.72 -4.68 -15.58
C GLU A 69 -7.58 -5.67 -14.75
N PRO A 70 -8.70 -6.21 -15.28
CA PRO A 70 -9.25 -6.06 -16.64
C PRO A 70 -10.03 -4.75 -16.90
N GLY A 71 -10.11 -4.35 -18.17
CA GLY A 71 -10.97 -3.27 -18.66
C GLY A 71 -10.26 -1.94 -18.91
N GLY A 72 -9.29 -1.58 -18.08
CA GLY A 72 -8.48 -0.36 -18.19
C GLY A 72 -6.98 -0.58 -18.39
N PRO A 73 -6.51 -1.52 -19.26
CA PRO A 73 -5.08 -1.82 -19.42
C PRO A 73 -4.24 -0.64 -19.95
N TYR A 74 -4.90 0.39 -20.49
CA TYR A 74 -4.25 1.64 -20.92
C TYR A 74 -3.79 2.50 -19.73
N ARG A 75 -4.38 2.30 -18.54
CA ARG A 75 -3.94 2.94 -17.28
C ARG A 75 -2.75 2.21 -16.71
N GLU A 76 -2.89 0.90 -16.51
CA GLU A 76 -1.84 0.00 -16.03
C GLU A 76 -2.21 -1.47 -16.34
N THR A 77 -1.21 -2.36 -16.36
CA THR A 77 -1.38 -3.81 -16.52
C THR A 77 -0.79 -4.55 -15.33
N LEU A 78 -1.17 -5.81 -15.09
CA LEU A 78 -0.59 -6.65 -14.03
C LEU A 78 0.93 -6.78 -14.20
N LYS A 79 1.41 -6.83 -15.45
CA LYS A 79 2.84 -6.87 -15.78
C LYS A 79 3.55 -5.57 -15.40
N SER A 80 3.08 -4.43 -15.90
CA SER A 80 3.71 -3.12 -15.66
C SER A 80 3.61 -2.69 -14.18
N ALA A 81 2.49 -2.99 -13.51
CA ALA A 81 2.37 -2.83 -12.07
C ALA A 81 3.39 -3.69 -11.31
N GLY A 82 3.64 -4.93 -11.76
CA GLY A 82 4.66 -5.78 -11.18
C GLY A 82 6.09 -5.28 -11.40
N GLU A 83 6.38 -4.72 -12.58
CA GLU A 83 7.66 -4.08 -12.87
C GLU A 83 7.87 -2.81 -12.01
N ALA A 84 6.83 -1.99 -11.84
CA ALA A 84 6.84 -0.81 -10.97
C ALA A 84 7.01 -1.19 -9.49
N ALA A 85 6.27 -2.19 -9.01
CA ALA A 85 6.40 -2.72 -7.67
C ALA A 85 7.82 -3.21 -7.40
N ALA A 86 8.38 -4.04 -8.29
CA ALA A 86 9.73 -4.56 -8.14
C ALA A 86 10.78 -3.44 -8.11
N ALA A 87 10.65 -2.41 -8.96
CA ALA A 87 11.57 -1.26 -8.96
C ALA A 87 11.50 -0.42 -7.67
N GLY A 88 10.33 -0.38 -7.01
CA GLY A 88 10.11 0.28 -5.72
C GLY A 88 10.36 -0.56 -4.48
N GLY A 89 10.76 -1.84 -4.63
CA GLY A 89 10.98 -2.76 -3.50
C GLY A 89 9.71 -3.44 -2.97
N VAL A 90 8.59 -3.31 -3.67
CA VAL A 90 7.34 -3.97 -3.31
C VAL A 90 7.34 -5.38 -3.89
N THR A 91 7.30 -6.39 -3.02
CA THR A 91 7.25 -7.82 -3.40
C THR A 91 5.84 -8.37 -3.44
N THR A 92 4.90 -7.70 -2.77
CA THR A 92 3.49 -8.10 -2.74
C THR A 92 2.59 -6.88 -2.87
N VAL A 93 1.61 -6.95 -3.78
CA VAL A 93 0.62 -5.90 -4.05
C VAL A 93 -0.78 -6.48 -3.91
N VAL A 94 -1.68 -5.77 -3.23
CA VAL A 94 -3.11 -6.06 -3.25
C VAL A 94 -3.79 -5.22 -4.32
N SER A 95 -4.35 -5.87 -5.34
CA SER A 95 -5.04 -5.18 -6.44
C SER A 95 -6.50 -4.89 -6.09
N MET A 96 -6.91 -3.63 -6.29
CA MET A 96 -8.28 -3.18 -6.00
C MET A 96 -9.30 -3.70 -7.04
N PRO A 97 -10.57 -3.91 -6.62
CA PRO A 97 -11.60 -4.55 -7.44
C PRO A 97 -12.27 -3.63 -8.46
N ASP A 98 -11.87 -2.36 -8.53
CA ASP A 98 -12.37 -1.29 -9.42
C ASP A 98 -11.94 -1.49 -10.88
N THR A 99 -12.31 -2.65 -11.42
CA THR A 99 -12.04 -3.08 -12.79
C THR A 99 -13.34 -3.20 -13.58
N SER A 100 -13.23 -3.48 -14.88
CA SER A 100 -14.39 -3.77 -15.73
C SER A 100 -14.20 -5.13 -16.42
N PRO A 101 -14.91 -6.20 -15.99
CA PRO A 101 -15.90 -6.22 -14.90
C PRO A 101 -15.27 -6.01 -13.51
N ALA A 102 -16.08 -5.62 -12.53
CA ALA A 102 -15.66 -5.57 -11.12
C ALA A 102 -15.30 -6.97 -10.63
N LEU A 103 -14.43 -7.07 -9.61
CA LEU A 103 -14.01 -8.36 -9.06
C LEU A 103 -15.02 -8.91 -8.04
N ASP A 104 -16.27 -9.11 -8.46
CA ASP A 104 -17.39 -9.58 -7.62
C ASP A 104 -17.86 -11.01 -7.98
N ASP A 105 -17.21 -11.66 -8.95
CA ASP A 105 -17.49 -13.03 -9.38
C ASP A 105 -16.24 -13.94 -9.24
N PRO A 106 -16.39 -15.18 -8.73
CA PRO A 106 -15.29 -16.11 -8.54
C PRO A 106 -14.45 -16.41 -9.80
N ALA A 107 -15.06 -16.43 -10.98
CA ALA A 107 -14.34 -16.70 -12.22
C ALA A 107 -13.39 -15.54 -12.59
N VAL A 108 -13.78 -14.31 -12.27
CA VAL A 108 -12.94 -13.12 -12.52
C VAL A 108 -11.79 -13.07 -11.51
N ILE A 109 -12.04 -13.44 -10.24
CA ILE A 109 -10.98 -13.59 -9.23
C ILE A 109 -9.95 -14.65 -9.66
N ASP A 110 -10.40 -15.86 -10.01
CA ASP A 110 -9.50 -16.94 -10.47
C ASP A 110 -8.71 -16.54 -11.72
N PHE A 111 -9.34 -15.81 -12.65
CA PHE A 111 -8.65 -15.23 -13.80
C PHE A 111 -7.52 -14.28 -13.37
N ILE A 112 -7.77 -13.34 -12.45
CA ILE A 112 -6.74 -12.42 -11.95
C ILE A 112 -5.62 -13.19 -11.27
N VAL A 113 -5.93 -14.15 -10.38
CA VAL A 113 -4.91 -14.96 -9.68
C VAL A 113 -3.99 -15.67 -10.66
N ARG A 114 -4.56 -16.33 -11.68
CA ARG A 114 -3.77 -17.03 -12.71
C ARG A 114 -2.95 -16.08 -13.56
N ARG A 115 -3.59 -14.99 -14.02
CA ARG A 115 -2.93 -14.02 -14.88
C ARG A 115 -1.81 -13.26 -14.17
N ALA A 116 -1.99 -12.93 -12.90
CA ALA A 116 -0.95 -12.36 -12.05
C ALA A 116 0.27 -13.30 -11.97
N ARG A 117 0.04 -14.60 -11.72
CA ARG A 117 1.11 -15.61 -11.70
C ARG A 117 1.86 -15.71 -13.04
N ASP A 118 1.15 -15.57 -14.16
CA ASP A 118 1.75 -15.73 -15.49
C ASP A 118 2.46 -14.48 -16.01
N THR A 119 2.05 -13.29 -15.57
CA THR A 119 2.46 -12.02 -16.20
C THR A 119 3.22 -11.08 -15.26
N SER A 120 3.00 -11.18 -13.94
CA SER A 120 3.68 -10.35 -12.96
C SER A 120 4.95 -11.00 -12.46
N ILE A 121 5.93 -10.16 -12.16
CA ILE A 121 7.20 -10.57 -11.54
C ILE A 121 7.17 -10.45 -10.00
N VAL A 122 6.07 -9.94 -9.44
CA VAL A 122 5.84 -9.86 -7.98
C VAL A 122 4.53 -10.56 -7.62
N ASN A 123 4.27 -10.75 -6.32
CA ASN A 123 3.00 -11.31 -5.87
C ASN A 123 1.89 -10.27 -6.05
N ILE A 124 0.87 -10.54 -6.87
CA ILE A 124 -0.35 -9.71 -6.94
C ILE A 124 -1.51 -10.54 -6.40
N LEU A 125 -2.13 -10.03 -5.33
CA LEU A 125 -3.24 -10.68 -4.62
C LEU A 125 -4.51 -9.85 -4.84
N PRO A 126 -5.59 -10.41 -5.42
CA PRO A 126 -6.80 -9.63 -5.64
C PRO A 126 -7.55 -9.38 -4.33
N ALA A 127 -7.94 -8.14 -4.09
CA ALA A 127 -9.12 -7.87 -3.27
C ALA A 127 -10.37 -8.12 -4.13
N ALA A 128 -11.42 -8.64 -3.50
CA ALA A 128 -12.73 -8.79 -4.14
C ALA A 128 -13.66 -7.63 -3.75
N ALA A 129 -14.66 -7.40 -4.59
CA ALA A 129 -15.74 -6.47 -4.29
C ALA A 129 -16.46 -6.86 -2.99
N LEU A 130 -16.80 -5.89 -2.15
CA LEU A 130 -17.64 -6.14 -0.98
C LEU A 130 -19.11 -6.22 -1.38
N THR A 131 -19.51 -5.42 -2.37
CA THR A 131 -20.84 -5.41 -2.95
C THR A 131 -20.82 -5.64 -4.46
N LYS A 132 -21.91 -6.18 -4.99
CA LYS A 132 -22.05 -6.47 -6.42
C LYS A 132 -21.88 -5.18 -7.24
N GLY A 133 -20.94 -5.21 -8.18
CA GLY A 133 -20.57 -4.08 -9.03
C GLY A 133 -20.08 -2.84 -8.28
N LEU A 134 -19.63 -2.97 -7.03
CA LEU A 134 -19.17 -1.85 -6.19
C LEU A 134 -20.24 -0.76 -6.00
N LYS A 135 -21.49 -1.18 -5.82
CA LYS A 135 -22.66 -0.28 -5.76
C LYS A 135 -23.08 0.09 -4.34
N GLY A 136 -22.59 -0.59 -3.32
CA GLY A 136 -23.00 -0.37 -1.92
C GLY A 136 -24.41 -0.88 -1.58
N GLU A 137 -25.06 -1.64 -2.49
CA GLU A 137 -26.48 -2.03 -2.39
C GLU A 137 -26.68 -3.47 -1.92
N GLU A 138 -25.98 -4.42 -2.57
CA GLU A 138 -26.11 -5.86 -2.33
C GLU A 138 -24.73 -6.48 -2.10
N MET A 139 -24.55 -7.20 -0.99
CA MET A 139 -23.30 -7.86 -0.64
C MET A 139 -22.92 -8.92 -1.69
N ALA A 140 -21.62 -9.03 -1.99
CA ALA A 140 -21.08 -10.09 -2.83
C ALA A 140 -20.92 -11.42 -2.05
N GLU A 141 -20.67 -12.52 -2.77
CA GLU A 141 -20.56 -13.86 -2.19
C GLU A 141 -19.18 -14.09 -1.51
N ILE A 142 -18.96 -13.47 -0.34
CA ILE A 142 -17.65 -13.44 0.38
C ILE A 142 -17.00 -14.82 0.45
N GLY A 143 -17.74 -15.86 0.83
CA GLY A 143 -17.20 -17.22 0.95
C GLY A 143 -16.62 -17.76 -0.36
N ARG A 144 -17.38 -17.66 -1.47
CA ARG A 144 -16.95 -18.15 -2.79
C ARG A 144 -15.79 -17.34 -3.36
N LEU A 145 -15.79 -16.03 -3.13
CA LEU A 145 -14.72 -15.14 -3.57
C LEU A 145 -13.43 -15.40 -2.80
N LYS A 146 -13.52 -15.69 -1.49
CA LYS A 146 -12.38 -16.11 -0.67
C LYS A 146 -11.81 -17.44 -1.17
N GLU A 147 -12.66 -18.42 -1.46
CA GLU A 147 -12.25 -19.72 -2.03
C GLU A 147 -11.56 -19.57 -3.39
N ALA A 148 -11.97 -18.58 -4.20
CA ALA A 148 -11.33 -18.28 -5.49
C ALA A 148 -9.96 -17.59 -5.36
N GLY A 149 -9.59 -17.10 -4.17
CA GLY A 149 -8.29 -16.49 -3.90
C GLY A 149 -8.32 -15.02 -3.51
N ALA A 150 -9.49 -14.44 -3.20
CA ALA A 150 -9.57 -13.07 -2.70
C ALA A 150 -8.92 -12.94 -1.31
N ILE A 151 -8.00 -11.97 -1.15
CA ILE A 151 -7.28 -11.76 0.12
C ILE A 151 -8.01 -10.83 1.09
N ALA A 152 -8.84 -9.92 0.55
CA ALA A 152 -9.60 -8.92 1.30
C ALA A 152 -10.86 -8.52 0.50
N PHE A 153 -11.80 -7.82 1.16
CA PHE A 153 -13.07 -7.41 0.57
C PHE A 153 -13.28 -5.91 0.70
N THR A 154 -13.50 -5.23 -0.41
CA THR A 154 -13.60 -3.77 -0.47
C THR A 154 -14.45 -3.32 -1.65
N ASP A 155 -15.09 -2.15 -1.53
CA ASP A 155 -15.65 -1.46 -2.70
C ASP A 155 -14.66 -0.46 -3.31
N GLY A 156 -13.37 -0.60 -2.98
CA GLY A 156 -12.28 0.02 -3.71
C GLY A 156 -12.12 1.49 -3.38
N ALA A 157 -12.37 2.35 -4.37
CA ALA A 157 -12.44 3.80 -4.20
C ALA A 157 -13.83 4.29 -3.77
N ARG A 158 -14.76 3.37 -3.47
CA ARG A 158 -16.14 3.71 -3.09
C ARG A 158 -16.47 3.24 -1.68
N SER A 159 -17.31 4.03 -1.04
CA SER A 159 -17.83 3.73 0.29
C SER A 159 -19.15 2.98 0.21
N VAL A 160 -19.32 1.99 1.09
CA VAL A 160 -20.62 1.39 1.38
C VAL A 160 -21.35 2.30 2.38
N THR A 161 -22.16 3.20 1.87
CA THR A 161 -22.87 4.23 2.66
C THR A 161 -24.06 3.69 3.45
N ASN A 162 -24.67 2.59 2.98
CA ASN A 162 -25.80 1.98 3.68
C ASN A 162 -25.32 1.18 4.91
N ALA A 163 -25.65 1.68 6.11
CA ALA A 163 -25.25 1.05 7.37
C ALA A 163 -25.78 -0.39 7.54
N GLN A 164 -26.94 -0.72 6.96
CA GLN A 164 -27.50 -2.08 7.00
C GLN A 164 -26.71 -3.03 6.10
N VAL A 165 -26.27 -2.57 4.92
CA VAL A 165 -25.40 -3.34 4.01
C VAL A 165 -24.06 -3.59 4.69
N MET A 166 -23.40 -2.54 5.19
CA MET A 166 -22.13 -2.68 5.92
C MET A 166 -22.25 -3.61 7.13
N ARG A 167 -23.32 -3.51 7.93
CA ARG A 167 -23.56 -4.42 9.07
C ARG A 167 -23.69 -5.88 8.63
N ARG A 168 -24.40 -6.15 7.53
CA ARG A 168 -24.57 -7.51 6.99
C ARG A 168 -23.24 -8.05 6.48
N ALA A 169 -22.51 -7.25 5.72
CA ALA A 169 -21.14 -7.52 5.26
C ALA A 169 -20.22 -7.90 6.41
N LEU A 170 -20.13 -7.07 7.45
CA LEU A 170 -19.29 -7.34 8.62
C LEU A 170 -19.72 -8.62 9.35
N THR A 171 -21.03 -8.82 9.57
CA THR A 171 -21.54 -10.04 10.22
C THR A 171 -21.12 -11.29 9.44
N TYR A 172 -21.28 -11.28 8.11
CA TYR A 172 -20.95 -12.42 7.27
C TYR A 172 -19.43 -12.64 7.16
N ALA A 173 -18.65 -11.56 7.01
CA ALA A 173 -17.20 -11.60 6.93
C ALA A 173 -16.55 -12.22 8.17
N ARG A 174 -17.12 -11.98 9.37
CA ARG A 174 -16.64 -12.60 10.61
C ARG A 174 -16.64 -14.13 10.53
N ASP A 175 -17.71 -14.73 10.00
CA ASP A 175 -17.87 -16.19 9.97
C ASP A 175 -16.83 -16.86 9.05
N PHE A 176 -16.25 -16.10 8.11
CA PHE A 176 -15.16 -16.55 7.23
C PHE A 176 -13.78 -16.06 7.66
N ASP A 177 -13.64 -15.31 8.77
CA ASP A 177 -12.41 -14.57 9.10
C ASP A 177 -11.90 -13.76 7.89
N ALA A 178 -12.81 -13.03 7.25
CA ALA A 178 -12.53 -12.18 6.09
C ALA A 178 -12.23 -10.74 6.55
N LEU A 179 -11.21 -10.13 5.94
CA LEU A 179 -10.86 -8.74 6.17
C LEU A 179 -11.77 -7.83 5.33
N ILE A 180 -12.55 -6.98 5.99
CA ILE A 180 -13.24 -5.88 5.32
C ILE A 180 -12.31 -4.66 5.28
N VAL A 181 -12.03 -4.15 4.08
CA VAL A 181 -11.28 -2.92 3.84
C VAL A 181 -12.24 -1.88 3.29
N HIS A 182 -12.37 -0.73 3.95
CA HIS A 182 -13.38 0.27 3.57
C HIS A 182 -12.75 1.63 3.27
N HIS A 183 -13.09 2.19 2.11
CA HIS A 183 -12.92 3.61 1.82
C HIS A 183 -13.90 4.39 2.70
N VAL A 184 -13.39 5.20 3.61
CA VAL A 184 -14.20 5.88 4.64
C VAL A 184 -14.52 7.30 4.18
N GLU A 185 -15.47 7.44 3.26
CA GLU A 185 -15.84 8.75 2.71
C GLU A 185 -17.34 8.85 2.40
N ASP A 186 -18.06 9.82 2.95
CA ASP A 186 -19.47 10.04 2.61
C ASP A 186 -19.56 10.83 1.30
N PRO A 187 -20.04 10.24 0.20
CA PRO A 187 -20.08 10.89 -1.10
C PRO A 187 -21.04 12.10 -1.12
N ASN A 188 -22.01 12.18 -0.21
CA ASN A 188 -22.92 13.33 -0.14
C ASN A 188 -22.26 14.55 0.52
N LEU A 189 -21.33 14.32 1.46
CA LEU A 189 -20.53 15.38 2.07
C LEU A 189 -19.36 15.79 1.19
N VAL A 190 -18.80 14.86 0.40
CA VAL A 190 -17.88 15.22 -0.70
C VAL A 190 -18.60 16.12 -1.70
N GLY A 191 -19.77 15.71 -2.18
CA GLY A 191 -20.56 16.48 -3.13
C GLY A 191 -19.76 16.80 -4.41
N GLN A 192 -19.44 18.08 -4.61
CA GLN A 192 -18.60 18.54 -5.73
C GLN A 192 -17.17 18.89 -5.30
N GLY A 193 -16.80 18.61 -4.04
CA GLY A 193 -15.49 18.92 -3.50
C GLY A 193 -14.36 18.22 -4.24
N VAL A 194 -13.23 18.91 -4.39
CA VAL A 194 -12.06 18.43 -5.15
C VAL A 194 -10.74 18.61 -4.40
N MET A 195 -10.77 19.26 -3.25
CA MET A 195 -9.62 19.48 -2.37
C MET A 195 -10.08 19.59 -0.92
N ASN A 196 -9.17 19.68 0.04
CA ASN A 196 -9.52 19.90 1.44
C ASN A 196 -10.33 21.18 1.63
N GLU A 197 -11.41 21.11 2.40
CA GLU A 197 -12.19 22.30 2.75
C GLU A 197 -11.40 23.22 3.68
N GLY A 198 -11.31 24.49 3.30
CA GLY A 198 -10.61 25.49 4.08
C GLY A 198 -10.42 26.81 3.34
N GLU A 199 -9.64 27.69 3.95
CA GLU A 199 -9.31 29.00 3.38
C GLU A 199 -8.60 28.85 2.03
N PHE A 200 -7.69 27.88 1.90
CA PHE A 200 -6.92 27.71 0.67
C PHE A 200 -7.81 27.32 -0.52
N ALA A 201 -8.77 26.41 -0.32
CA ALA A 201 -9.76 26.06 -1.33
C ALA A 201 -10.59 27.26 -1.79
N SER A 202 -11.02 28.08 -0.82
CA SER A 202 -11.78 29.31 -1.10
C SER A 202 -10.98 30.31 -1.94
N ARG A 203 -9.69 30.47 -1.64
CA ARG A 203 -8.78 31.34 -2.40
C ARG A 203 -8.53 30.84 -3.83
N LEU A 204 -8.44 29.52 -4.01
CA LEU A 204 -8.30 28.90 -5.32
C LEU A 204 -9.62 28.82 -6.12
N GLY A 205 -10.75 29.17 -5.50
CA GLY A 205 -12.08 29.07 -6.12
C GLY A 205 -12.51 27.62 -6.34
N LEU A 206 -12.02 26.68 -5.52
CA LEU A 206 -12.31 25.26 -5.62
C LEU A 206 -13.25 24.81 -4.50
N PRO A 207 -14.22 23.93 -4.79
CA PRO A 207 -15.07 23.35 -3.76
C PRO A 207 -14.26 22.43 -2.83
N GLY A 208 -14.46 22.61 -1.53
CA GLY A 208 -13.78 21.85 -0.48
C GLY A 208 -14.50 20.55 -0.10
N ILE A 209 -13.75 19.61 0.46
CA ILE A 209 -14.23 18.38 1.07
C ILE A 209 -13.99 18.48 2.58
N PRO A 210 -15.05 18.53 3.41
CA PRO A 210 -14.92 18.61 4.86
C PRO A 210 -14.26 17.35 5.45
N ARG A 211 -13.70 17.45 6.65
CA ARG A 211 -13.18 16.28 7.38
C ARG A 211 -14.29 15.31 7.76
N GLU A 212 -15.50 15.83 7.97
CA GLU A 212 -16.72 15.11 8.31
C GLU A 212 -17.13 14.09 7.26
N ALA A 213 -16.76 14.31 5.99
CA ALA A 213 -16.93 13.31 4.94
C ALA A 213 -16.20 12.01 5.32
N GLU A 214 -15.03 12.09 5.94
CA GLU A 214 -14.26 10.94 6.40
C GLU A 214 -14.74 10.43 7.78
N THR A 215 -14.83 11.34 8.76
CA THR A 215 -15.00 10.96 10.17
C THR A 215 -16.36 10.32 10.47
N ILE A 216 -17.45 10.78 9.84
CA ILE A 216 -18.80 10.24 10.08
C ILE A 216 -18.88 8.77 9.64
N MET A 217 -18.30 8.46 8.48
CA MET A 217 -18.25 7.10 7.95
C MET A 217 -17.42 6.18 8.83
N LEU A 218 -16.26 6.67 9.28
CA LEU A 218 -15.38 5.93 10.17
C LEU A 218 -16.03 5.68 11.53
N GLU A 219 -16.66 6.68 12.16
CA GLU A 219 -17.37 6.51 13.44
C GLU A 219 -18.49 5.46 13.34
N ARG A 220 -19.31 5.56 12.28
CA ARG A 220 -20.37 4.58 12.01
C ARG A 220 -19.78 3.17 11.96
N ASP A 221 -18.69 2.99 11.23
CA ASP A 221 -18.03 1.69 11.10
C ASP A 221 -17.50 1.18 12.43
N MET A 222 -16.92 2.03 13.28
CA MET A 222 -16.48 1.62 14.62
C MET A 222 -17.65 1.08 15.46
N ARG A 223 -18.86 1.66 15.33
CA ARG A 223 -20.06 1.14 16.00
C ARG A 223 -20.48 -0.22 15.44
N LEU A 224 -20.40 -0.41 14.13
CA LEU A 224 -20.75 -1.66 13.46
C LEU A 224 -19.74 -2.77 13.76
N VAL A 225 -18.44 -2.47 13.73
CA VAL A 225 -17.37 -3.41 14.12
C VAL A 225 -17.54 -3.84 15.58
N ARG A 226 -17.86 -2.91 16.49
CA ARG A 226 -18.17 -3.28 17.88
C ARG A 226 -19.38 -4.20 17.99
N LEU A 227 -20.39 -4.03 17.12
CA LEU A 227 -21.59 -4.85 17.11
C LEU A 227 -21.32 -6.26 16.58
N THR A 228 -20.45 -6.42 15.58
CA THR A 228 -20.25 -7.68 14.86
C THR A 228 -19.02 -8.44 15.31
N GLY A 229 -17.96 -7.75 15.73
CA GLY A 229 -16.64 -8.32 16.05
C GLY A 229 -15.81 -8.70 14.83
N ALA A 230 -16.18 -8.24 13.63
CA ALA A 230 -15.49 -8.56 12.38
C ALA A 230 -14.18 -7.79 12.23
N ARG A 231 -13.19 -8.39 11.56
CA ARG A 231 -11.93 -7.70 11.20
C ARG A 231 -12.20 -6.58 10.20
N TYR A 232 -11.72 -5.39 10.54
CA TYR A 232 -11.93 -4.19 9.75
C TYR A 232 -10.64 -3.41 9.58
N HIS A 233 -10.46 -2.87 8.38
CA HIS A 233 -9.39 -1.96 8.04
C HIS A 233 -9.99 -0.71 7.38
N ALA A 234 -9.78 0.47 7.97
CA ALA A 234 -10.03 1.73 7.28
C ALA A 234 -8.92 1.90 6.24
N ALA A 235 -9.27 1.91 4.96
CA ALA A 235 -8.32 1.83 3.85
C ALA A 235 -7.22 2.90 3.98
N MET A 236 -7.64 4.14 4.21
CA MET A 236 -6.76 5.26 4.54
C MET A 236 -7.51 6.25 5.44
N ILE A 237 -6.79 6.92 6.34
CA ILE A 237 -7.25 8.10 7.06
C ILE A 237 -6.37 9.31 6.70
N SER A 238 -6.90 10.51 6.84
CA SER A 238 -6.20 11.74 6.40
C SER A 238 -6.28 12.93 7.34
N CYS A 239 -6.94 12.80 8.50
CA CYS A 239 -7.11 13.90 9.45
C CYS A 239 -6.96 13.47 10.92
N ALA A 240 -6.63 14.44 11.78
CA ALA A 240 -6.39 14.20 13.21
C ALA A 240 -7.57 13.49 13.90
N ASP A 241 -8.79 13.94 13.62
CA ASP A 241 -10.03 13.38 14.19
C ASP A 241 -10.21 11.90 13.85
N SER A 242 -9.89 11.48 12.62
CA SER A 242 -9.91 10.08 12.22
C SER A 242 -8.89 9.24 12.99
N ALA A 243 -7.69 9.78 13.26
CA ALA A 243 -6.71 9.11 14.11
C ALA A 243 -7.25 8.95 15.55
N GLU A 244 -7.92 9.95 16.10
CA GLU A 244 -8.55 9.85 17.42
C GLU A 244 -9.64 8.77 17.47
N ILE A 245 -10.48 8.70 16.43
CA ILE A 245 -11.53 7.67 16.30
C ILE A 245 -10.90 6.26 16.32
N VAL A 246 -9.86 6.03 15.50
CA VAL A 246 -9.17 4.72 15.44
C VAL A 246 -8.49 4.42 16.78
N ARG A 247 -7.80 5.39 17.37
CA ARG A 247 -7.12 5.23 18.67
C ARG A 247 -8.11 4.82 19.76
N ALA A 248 -9.27 5.48 19.82
CA ALA A 248 -10.33 5.15 20.77
C ALA A 248 -10.97 3.77 20.51
N ALA A 249 -11.05 3.34 19.25
CA ALA A 249 -11.53 2.00 18.89
C ALA A 249 -10.54 0.91 19.32
N LYS A 250 -9.24 1.10 19.04
CA LYS A 250 -8.17 0.19 19.45
C LYS A 250 -8.07 0.09 20.98
N ALA A 251 -8.18 1.21 21.70
CA ALA A 251 -8.18 1.22 23.16
C ALA A 251 -9.34 0.41 23.78
N LYS A 252 -10.45 0.24 23.04
CA LYS A 252 -11.58 -0.62 23.42
C LYS A 252 -11.40 -2.09 23.01
N GLY A 253 -10.26 -2.45 22.42
CA GLY A 253 -9.96 -3.80 21.94
C GLY A 253 -10.74 -4.19 20.69
N LEU A 254 -11.24 -3.23 19.90
CA LEU A 254 -11.92 -3.54 18.65
C LEU A 254 -10.91 -4.08 17.61
N PRO A 255 -11.29 -5.05 16.76
CA PRO A 255 -10.43 -5.63 15.72
C PRO A 255 -10.31 -4.68 14.51
N VAL A 256 -9.78 -3.48 14.75
CA VAL A 256 -9.67 -2.37 13.81
C VAL A 256 -8.21 -2.07 13.54
N THR A 257 -7.89 -1.89 12.26
CA THR A 257 -6.64 -1.32 11.78
C THR A 257 -6.92 -0.18 10.81
N CYS A 258 -5.92 0.64 10.50
CA CYS A 258 -6.04 1.63 9.44
C CYS A 258 -4.74 1.85 8.66
N GLY A 259 -4.88 2.31 7.43
CA GLY A 259 -3.80 2.73 6.56
C GLY A 259 -3.65 4.25 6.47
N VAL A 260 -2.58 4.68 5.83
CA VAL A 260 -2.36 6.06 5.34
C VAL A 260 -1.59 6.00 4.03
N SER A 261 -1.87 6.89 3.09
CA SER A 261 -1.03 6.99 1.88
C SER A 261 0.31 7.63 2.22
N ILE A 262 1.37 7.19 1.54
CA ILE A 262 2.65 7.89 1.59
C ILE A 262 2.55 9.36 1.12
N ASN A 263 1.58 9.68 0.26
CA ASN A 263 1.32 11.05 -0.17
C ASN A 263 0.86 11.91 1.01
N HIS A 264 -0.06 11.41 1.84
CA HIS A 264 -0.56 12.10 3.05
C HIS A 264 0.44 12.18 4.20
N LEU A 265 1.55 11.44 4.14
CA LEU A 265 2.67 11.62 5.07
C LEU A 265 3.71 12.62 4.53
N SER A 266 3.80 12.75 3.21
CA SER A 266 4.85 13.52 2.53
C SER A 266 4.42 14.93 2.11
N LEU A 267 3.13 15.14 1.89
CA LEU A 267 2.56 16.31 1.22
C LEU A 267 1.35 16.83 2.01
N ASN A 268 1.06 18.11 1.86
CA ASN A 268 -0.13 18.79 2.39
C ASN A 268 -0.80 19.63 1.28
N GLU A 269 -1.92 20.27 1.58
CA GLU A 269 -2.68 21.06 0.60
C GLU A 269 -1.85 22.19 -0.05
N ASN A 270 -0.83 22.74 0.62
CA ASN A 270 -0.02 23.82 0.06
C ASN A 270 0.83 23.34 -1.13
N ASP A 271 1.16 22.05 -1.19
CA ASP A 271 1.92 21.47 -2.30
C ASP A 271 1.16 21.53 -3.63
N ILE A 272 -0.19 21.63 -3.59
CA ILE A 272 -1.04 21.76 -4.78
C ILE A 272 -0.60 22.95 -5.65
N GLY A 273 -0.15 24.03 -5.02
CA GLY A 273 0.41 25.21 -5.68
C GLY A 273 -0.51 25.72 -6.81
N ASP A 274 0.08 25.89 -7.99
CA ASP A 274 -0.61 26.33 -9.21
C ASP A 274 -1.45 25.20 -9.84
N TYR A 275 -2.39 24.62 -9.08
CA TYR A 275 -3.35 23.63 -9.56
C TYR A 275 -2.71 22.36 -10.13
N ARG A 276 -1.62 21.87 -9.51
CA ARG A 276 -0.94 20.64 -9.95
C ARG A 276 -1.86 19.43 -9.80
N THR A 277 -2.44 18.96 -10.91
CA THR A 277 -3.46 17.91 -10.91
C THR A 277 -2.97 16.55 -10.41
N PHE A 278 -1.66 16.27 -10.44
CA PHE A 278 -1.10 15.04 -9.86
C PHE A 278 -1.21 14.99 -8.33
N LEU A 279 -1.57 16.11 -7.69
CA LEU A 279 -1.85 16.22 -6.27
C LEU A 279 -3.36 16.20 -5.95
N LYS A 280 -4.21 16.00 -6.96
CA LYS A 280 -5.63 15.69 -6.75
C LYS A 280 -5.77 14.20 -6.39
N LEU A 281 -6.07 13.94 -5.12
CA LEU A 281 -6.11 12.62 -4.49
C LEU A 281 -7.43 12.45 -3.71
N SER A 282 -7.81 11.20 -3.41
CA SER A 282 -8.93 10.87 -2.53
C SER A 282 -8.47 9.87 -1.45
N PRO A 283 -8.54 10.21 -0.14
CA PRO A 283 -8.97 11.51 0.39
C PRO A 283 -8.02 12.66 -0.02
N PRO A 284 -8.46 13.94 0.01
CA PRO A 284 -7.62 15.05 -0.41
C PRO A 284 -6.41 15.26 0.50
N LEU A 285 -5.38 15.92 0.00
CA LEU A 285 -4.31 16.44 0.85
C LEU A 285 -4.89 17.53 1.75
N ARG A 286 -4.69 17.40 3.06
CA ARG A 286 -5.23 18.30 4.08
C ARG A 286 -4.20 19.31 4.57
N HIS A 287 -4.58 20.11 5.56
CA HIS A 287 -3.69 21.06 6.23
C HIS A 287 -2.43 20.39 6.80
N GLU A 288 -1.38 21.17 7.01
CA GLU A 288 -0.11 20.67 7.57
C GLU A 288 -0.31 20.06 8.97
N GLU A 289 -1.23 20.59 9.78
CA GLU A 289 -1.57 20.02 11.08
C GLU A 289 -2.11 18.60 10.97
N ASP A 290 -2.94 18.33 9.95
CA ASP A 290 -3.43 16.98 9.69
C ASP A 290 -2.30 16.05 9.23
N ARG A 291 -1.40 16.54 8.35
CA ARG A 291 -0.22 15.78 7.92
C ARG A 291 0.64 15.40 9.12
N GLN A 292 0.92 16.34 10.02
CA GLN A 292 1.66 16.07 11.25
C GLN A 292 0.91 15.10 12.16
N ALA A 293 -0.41 15.22 12.29
CA ALA A 293 -1.20 14.28 13.07
C ALA A 293 -1.16 12.85 12.50
N MET A 294 -1.11 12.68 11.17
CA MET A 294 -0.91 11.37 10.53
C MET A 294 0.49 10.80 10.83
N ILE A 295 1.53 11.64 10.82
CA ILE A 295 2.88 11.20 11.21
C ILE A 295 2.90 10.75 12.67
N GLU A 296 2.31 11.53 13.58
CA GLU A 296 2.23 11.16 15.00
C GLU A 296 1.40 9.89 15.22
N ALA A 297 0.31 9.71 14.47
CA ALA A 297 -0.51 8.50 14.52
C ALA A 297 0.22 7.26 13.97
N LEU A 298 1.11 7.42 12.99
CA LEU A 298 2.01 6.34 12.56
C LEU A 298 3.04 6.02 13.65
N ILE A 299 3.61 7.05 14.28
CA ILE A 299 4.61 6.90 15.35
C ILE A 299 3.97 6.25 16.59
N ASP A 300 2.76 6.60 17.00
CA ASP A 300 2.15 6.01 18.20
C ASP A 300 1.54 4.60 17.96
N GLY A 301 1.48 4.15 16.69
CA GLY A 301 0.91 2.86 16.29
C GLY A 301 -0.61 2.87 16.09
N THR A 302 -1.23 4.05 16.10
CA THR A 302 -2.63 4.24 15.71
C THR A 302 -2.83 3.90 14.24
N ILE A 303 -1.93 4.32 13.36
CA ILE A 303 -1.86 3.88 11.96
C ILE A 303 -0.99 2.62 11.88
N ASP A 304 -1.49 1.60 11.21
CA ASP A 304 -0.84 0.30 11.10
C ASP A 304 0.02 0.18 9.84
N VAL A 305 -0.44 0.77 8.74
CA VAL A 305 0.09 0.50 7.40
C VAL A 305 0.29 1.78 6.61
N ILE A 306 1.39 1.84 5.86
CA ILE A 306 1.60 2.84 4.81
C ILE A 306 1.34 2.15 3.46
N VAL A 307 0.50 2.76 2.63
CA VAL A 307 0.22 2.29 1.26
C VAL A 307 0.71 3.30 0.25
N SER A 308 1.02 2.86 -0.98
CA SER A 308 1.29 3.83 -2.05
C SER A 308 0.01 4.49 -2.58
N ASP A 309 -1.13 3.82 -2.42
CA ASP A 309 -2.39 4.17 -3.07
C ASP A 309 -2.20 4.34 -4.59
N HIS A 310 -1.39 3.47 -5.19
CA HIS A 310 -1.01 3.58 -6.59
C HIS A 310 -2.25 3.55 -7.48
N ASN A 311 -2.55 4.71 -8.07
CA ASN A 311 -3.75 4.96 -8.86
C ASN A 311 -3.35 5.66 -10.17
N PRO A 312 -2.89 4.87 -11.16
CA PRO A 312 -2.50 5.36 -12.47
C PRO A 312 -3.73 5.88 -13.20
N GLN A 313 -3.59 7.07 -13.77
CA GLN A 313 -4.61 7.71 -14.60
C GLN A 313 -4.03 8.01 -15.96
N ASP A 314 -4.84 7.96 -17.00
CA ASP A 314 -4.40 8.38 -18.33
C ASP A 314 -4.17 9.89 -18.39
N VAL A 315 -3.46 10.29 -19.44
CA VAL A 315 -3.06 11.68 -19.64
C VAL A 315 -4.26 12.59 -19.89
N GLU A 316 -5.29 12.10 -20.56
CA GLU A 316 -6.48 12.89 -20.91
C GLU A 316 -7.27 13.25 -19.66
N ASN A 317 -7.40 12.32 -18.72
CA ASN A 317 -8.07 12.56 -17.44
C ASN A 317 -7.26 13.39 -16.43
N LYS A 318 -5.92 13.45 -16.54
CA LYS A 318 -5.09 14.26 -15.64
C LYS A 318 -4.72 15.65 -16.19
N ARG A 319 -4.80 15.88 -17.50
CA ARG A 319 -4.52 17.19 -18.14
C ARG A 319 -5.77 18.04 -18.32
N LEU A 320 -6.59 18.10 -17.28
CA LEU A 320 -7.79 18.93 -17.19
C LEU A 320 -7.59 20.01 -16.11
N PRO A 321 -8.45 21.03 -16.03
CA PRO A 321 -8.51 21.90 -14.85
C PRO A 321 -8.62 21.05 -13.57
N PHE A 322 -8.07 21.53 -12.45
CA PHE A 322 -7.99 20.76 -11.21
C PHE A 322 -9.35 20.21 -10.75
N ALA A 323 -10.42 21.00 -10.89
CA ALA A 323 -11.77 20.57 -10.55
C ALA A 323 -12.25 19.36 -11.38
N GLU A 324 -11.82 19.25 -12.64
CA GLU A 324 -12.26 18.23 -13.60
C GLU A 324 -11.30 17.03 -13.69
N ALA A 325 -10.04 17.19 -13.29
CA ALA A 325 -9.05 16.13 -13.36
C ALA A 325 -9.45 14.92 -12.49
N ALA A 326 -9.07 13.70 -12.91
CA ALA A 326 -9.30 12.51 -12.10
C ALA A 326 -8.43 12.49 -10.83
N ASP A 327 -8.94 11.89 -9.76
CA ASP A 327 -8.17 11.61 -8.56
C ASP A 327 -7.12 10.52 -8.82
N GLY A 328 -6.02 10.61 -8.09
CA GLY A 328 -5.03 9.54 -8.01
C GLY A 328 -3.67 9.88 -8.61
N ALA A 329 -2.68 9.13 -8.13
CA ALA A 329 -1.29 9.22 -8.49
C ALA A 329 -0.61 7.85 -8.45
N VAL A 330 0.44 7.67 -9.25
CA VAL A 330 1.31 6.49 -9.13
C VAL A 330 2.26 6.64 -7.93
N GLY A 331 2.39 5.57 -7.13
CA GLY A 331 3.22 5.59 -5.92
C GLY A 331 4.12 4.37 -5.66
N LEU A 332 3.92 3.23 -6.32
CA LEU A 332 4.68 1.98 -6.08
C LEU A 332 6.21 2.19 -6.08
N GLU A 333 6.72 2.90 -7.10
CA GLU A 333 8.16 3.11 -7.30
C GLU A 333 8.77 4.13 -6.32
N THR A 334 7.95 4.98 -5.72
CA THR A 334 8.38 6.05 -4.83
C THR A 334 8.09 5.76 -3.36
N LEU A 335 7.37 4.67 -3.06
CA LEU A 335 6.86 4.35 -1.73
C LEU A 335 7.97 4.37 -0.67
N LEU A 336 9.04 3.60 -0.88
CA LEU A 336 10.15 3.50 0.07
C LEU A 336 10.86 4.84 0.24
N SER A 337 11.29 5.45 -0.85
CA SER A 337 12.12 6.67 -0.84
C SER A 337 11.36 7.87 -0.26
N ALA A 338 10.06 7.99 -0.52
CA ALA A 338 9.23 9.01 0.12
C ALA A 338 9.07 8.72 1.62
N ALA A 339 8.89 7.45 2.01
CA ALA A 339 8.73 7.05 3.41
C ALA A 339 10.02 7.26 4.23
N LEU A 340 11.19 7.05 3.63
CA LEU A 340 12.49 7.23 4.26
C LEU A 340 12.75 8.68 4.70
N ARG A 341 12.06 9.68 4.13
CA ARG A 341 12.13 11.06 4.62
C ARG A 341 11.77 11.17 6.10
N LEU A 342 10.91 10.31 6.63
CA LEU A 342 10.57 10.27 8.07
C LEU A 342 11.73 9.71 8.90
N VAL A 343 12.54 8.82 8.34
CA VAL A 343 13.75 8.30 8.98
C VAL A 343 14.85 9.35 8.94
N HIS A 344 15.08 9.98 7.79
CA HIS A 344 16.10 11.02 7.61
C HIS A 344 15.83 12.29 8.43
N SER A 345 14.57 12.52 8.81
CA SER A 345 14.17 13.62 9.70
C SER A 345 14.05 13.19 11.18
N ASP A 346 14.57 12.02 11.53
CA ASP A 346 14.58 11.46 12.89
C ASP A 346 13.19 11.32 13.54
N ARG A 347 12.12 11.26 12.73
CA ARG A 347 10.73 11.13 13.22
C ARG A 347 10.37 9.69 13.55
N ILE A 348 10.92 8.72 12.81
CA ILE A 348 10.66 7.29 12.99
C ILE A 348 11.94 6.48 12.77
N SER A 349 12.13 5.40 13.52
CA SER A 349 13.25 4.49 13.27
C SER A 349 13.00 3.65 12.01
N LEU A 350 14.08 3.27 11.32
CA LEU A 350 14.00 2.45 10.11
C LEU A 350 13.26 1.10 10.31
N PRO A 351 13.51 0.32 11.39
CA PRO A 351 12.76 -0.92 11.62
C PRO A 351 11.25 -0.68 11.78
N LYS A 352 10.87 0.42 12.43
CA LYS A 352 9.45 0.75 12.65
C LYS A 352 8.76 1.21 11.37
N LEU A 353 9.46 1.97 10.52
CA LEU A 353 8.96 2.30 9.18
C LEU A 353 8.75 1.03 8.35
N LEU A 354 9.76 0.16 8.29
CA LEU A 354 9.67 -1.10 7.55
C LEU A 354 8.58 -2.02 8.11
N ARG A 355 8.30 -1.97 9.42
CA ARG A 355 7.17 -2.69 10.03
C ARG A 355 5.84 -2.26 9.43
N ALA A 356 5.60 -0.95 9.25
CA ALA A 356 4.38 -0.42 8.64
C ALA A 356 4.27 -0.69 7.13
N LEU A 357 5.40 -0.97 6.46
CA LEU A 357 5.46 -1.27 5.02
C LEU A 357 5.55 -2.77 4.70
N SER A 358 5.80 -3.66 5.66
CA SER A 358 6.03 -5.08 5.39
C SER A 358 5.35 -6.00 6.41
N THR A 359 5.84 -6.05 7.65
CA THR A 359 5.34 -6.98 8.69
C THR A 359 3.88 -6.74 9.04
N LYS A 360 3.49 -5.47 9.24
CA LYS A 360 2.13 -5.15 9.67
C LYS A 360 1.10 -5.42 8.58
N PRO A 361 1.32 -5.05 7.31
CA PRO A 361 0.52 -5.54 6.20
C PRO A 361 0.41 -7.06 6.14
N ALA A 362 1.53 -7.78 6.31
CA ALA A 362 1.53 -9.25 6.30
C ALA A 362 0.66 -9.83 7.43
N GLU A 363 0.75 -9.30 8.64
CA GLU A 363 -0.10 -9.69 9.77
C GLU A 363 -1.58 -9.45 9.46
N ILE A 364 -1.92 -8.29 8.92
CA ILE A 364 -3.31 -7.90 8.61
C ILE A 364 -3.89 -8.77 7.50
N LEU A 365 -3.09 -9.15 6.50
CA LEU A 365 -3.53 -10.00 5.38
C LEU A 365 -3.40 -11.50 5.68
N GLY A 366 -2.73 -11.90 6.76
CA GLY A 366 -2.48 -13.31 7.09
C GLY A 366 -1.40 -13.97 6.21
N LEU A 367 -0.42 -13.20 5.74
CA LEU A 367 0.65 -13.67 4.87
C LEU A 367 1.87 -14.18 5.66
N PRO A 368 2.60 -15.18 5.13
CA PRO A 368 3.86 -15.65 5.72
C PRO A 368 5.05 -14.71 5.44
N ALA A 369 4.89 -13.76 4.52
CA ALA A 369 5.91 -12.77 4.12
C ALA A 369 6.08 -11.62 5.13
N GLY A 370 6.88 -10.61 4.78
CA GLY A 370 7.07 -9.40 5.58
C GLY A 370 7.89 -9.62 6.86
N ARG A 371 8.73 -10.67 6.90
CA ARG A 371 9.49 -11.07 8.09
C ARG A 371 10.89 -11.52 7.69
N LEU A 372 11.89 -11.16 8.50
CA LEU A 372 13.28 -11.58 8.30
C LEU A 372 13.61 -12.75 9.22
N LYS A 373 13.06 -13.93 8.92
CA LYS A 373 13.11 -15.11 9.79
C LYS A 373 13.42 -16.39 9.01
N ILE A 374 14.21 -17.29 9.60
CA ILE A 374 14.46 -18.63 9.05
C ILE A 374 13.14 -19.34 8.75
N GLY A 375 13.03 -19.91 7.55
CA GLY A 375 11.85 -20.59 7.03
C GLY A 375 10.79 -19.67 6.40
N ALA A 376 10.91 -18.35 6.52
CA ALA A 376 10.03 -17.43 5.81
C ALA A 376 10.37 -17.41 4.31
N PRO A 377 9.39 -17.08 3.43
CA PRO A 377 9.66 -16.84 2.02
C PRO A 377 10.76 -15.80 1.84
N ALA A 378 11.68 -16.04 0.90
CA ALA A 378 12.72 -15.08 0.53
C ALA A 378 12.14 -13.98 -0.37
N ASP A 379 11.21 -13.22 0.18
CA ASP A 379 10.68 -11.97 -0.36
C ASP A 379 11.45 -10.83 0.31
N LEU A 380 12.48 -10.32 -0.38
CA LEU A 380 13.51 -9.47 0.21
C LEU A 380 13.79 -8.25 -0.67
N ILE A 381 14.24 -7.17 -0.05
CA ILE A 381 14.81 -6.01 -0.75
C ILE A 381 16.20 -5.69 -0.21
N LEU A 382 17.07 -5.28 -1.13
CA LEU A 382 18.34 -4.64 -0.83
C LEU A 382 18.29 -3.20 -1.32
N PHE A 383 18.57 -2.25 -0.44
CA PHE A 383 18.54 -0.83 -0.80
C PHE A 383 19.61 -0.03 -0.04
N ASP A 384 20.07 1.04 -0.67
CA ASP A 384 20.91 2.04 -0.03
C ASP A 384 20.01 3.15 0.52
N PRO A 385 19.86 3.29 1.86
CA PRO A 385 18.96 4.27 2.46
C PRO A 385 19.37 5.72 2.18
N ASP A 386 20.63 5.96 1.84
CA ASP A 386 21.22 7.30 1.73
C ASP A 386 21.61 7.66 0.29
N ALA A 387 21.46 6.72 -0.66
CA ALA A 387 21.76 6.96 -2.07
C ALA A 387 20.83 8.04 -2.66
N PRO A 388 21.36 9.21 -3.05
CA PRO A 388 20.54 10.31 -3.53
C PRO A 388 20.19 10.16 -5.01
N TYR A 389 19.01 10.63 -5.38
CA TYR A 389 18.59 10.75 -6.76
C TYR A 389 17.53 11.82 -6.98
N VAL A 390 17.35 12.19 -8.25
CA VAL A 390 16.24 13.02 -8.69
C VAL A 390 15.27 12.11 -9.41
N LEU A 391 14.00 12.11 -8.99
CA LEU A 391 12.99 11.32 -9.69
C LEU A 391 12.76 11.90 -11.08
N ASP A 392 12.90 11.06 -12.10
CA ASP A 392 12.48 11.36 -13.46
C ASP A 392 11.28 10.47 -13.80
N LYS A 393 10.09 11.06 -13.92
CA LYS A 393 8.88 10.28 -14.25
C LYS A 393 9.02 9.44 -15.52
N ARG A 394 9.89 9.83 -16.47
CA ARG A 394 10.09 9.08 -17.73
C ARG A 394 10.75 7.73 -17.49
N GLN A 395 11.47 7.57 -16.38
CA GLN A 395 12.15 6.32 -16.01
C GLN A 395 11.25 5.36 -15.23
N LEU A 396 10.08 5.82 -14.77
CA LEU A 396 9.10 4.97 -14.09
C LEU A 396 8.74 3.76 -14.97
N LYS A 397 8.57 2.60 -14.36
CA LYS A 397 8.09 1.37 -15.02
C LYS A 397 6.58 1.36 -15.19
N SER A 398 5.85 2.06 -14.31
CA SER A 398 4.41 2.26 -14.47
C SER A 398 4.08 2.85 -15.84
N LEU A 399 2.99 2.41 -16.48
CA LEU A 399 2.56 3.00 -17.76
C LEU A 399 2.18 4.48 -17.59
N SER A 400 1.49 4.81 -16.50
CA SER A 400 1.15 6.19 -16.19
C SER A 400 2.28 6.93 -15.48
N LYS A 401 2.37 8.23 -15.75
CA LYS A 401 3.41 9.14 -15.25
C LYS A 401 2.84 10.23 -14.34
N ASN A 402 1.62 10.06 -13.81
CA ASN A 402 0.94 11.01 -12.92
C ASN A 402 1.47 10.92 -11.47
N THR A 403 2.77 11.14 -11.26
CA THR A 403 3.37 11.13 -9.91
C THR A 403 3.43 12.54 -9.30
N PRO A 404 3.20 12.69 -7.98
CA PRO A 404 3.39 13.96 -7.28
C PRO A 404 4.87 14.30 -7.06
N PHE A 405 5.75 13.29 -7.17
CA PHE A 405 7.17 13.39 -6.83
C PHE A 405 8.07 13.65 -8.05
N ASP A 406 7.51 14.02 -9.21
CA ASP A 406 8.33 14.35 -10.39
C ASP A 406 9.34 15.44 -10.06
N GLU A 407 10.60 15.22 -10.45
CA GLU A 407 11.75 16.09 -10.16
C GLU A 407 12.10 16.24 -8.66
N ALA A 408 11.42 15.50 -7.77
CA ALA A 408 11.74 15.51 -6.36
C ALA A 408 13.13 14.91 -6.12
N ARG A 409 13.87 15.54 -5.21
CA ARG A 409 15.09 14.96 -4.64
C ARG A 409 14.67 13.93 -3.59
N LEU A 410 15.16 12.71 -3.76
CA LEU A 410 14.85 11.55 -2.96
C LEU A 410 16.13 10.80 -2.60
N GLU A 411 16.05 10.02 -1.54
CA GLU A 411 17.10 9.13 -1.06
C GLU A 411 16.48 7.75 -0.83
N GLY A 412 17.28 6.68 -0.75
CA GLY A 412 16.74 5.35 -0.53
C GLY A 412 16.45 4.57 -1.80
N GLN A 413 17.47 4.35 -2.65
CA GLN A 413 17.29 3.58 -3.88
C GLN A 413 17.32 2.07 -3.63
N VAL A 414 16.29 1.38 -4.10
CA VAL A 414 16.27 -0.09 -4.16
C VAL A 414 17.28 -0.55 -5.21
N THR A 415 18.20 -1.43 -4.82
CA THR A 415 19.20 -2.05 -5.68
C THR A 415 18.71 -3.41 -6.18
N ILE A 416 18.16 -4.24 -5.28
CA ILE A 416 17.66 -5.58 -5.60
C ILE A 416 16.28 -5.77 -4.98
N THR A 417 15.36 -6.36 -5.75
CA THR A 417 14.11 -6.93 -5.23
C THR A 417 14.06 -8.41 -5.57
N MET A 418 13.70 -9.21 -4.58
CA MET A 418 13.64 -10.66 -4.66
C MET A 418 12.26 -11.15 -4.24
N VAL A 419 11.70 -12.10 -5.00
CA VAL A 419 10.42 -12.75 -4.71
C VAL A 419 10.61 -14.26 -4.78
N ALA A 420 10.25 -14.96 -3.70
CA ALA A 420 10.43 -16.40 -3.54
C ALA A 420 11.84 -16.87 -3.92
N GLY A 421 12.87 -16.12 -3.53
CA GLY A 421 14.27 -16.41 -3.81
C GLY A 421 14.77 -16.08 -5.22
N ARG A 422 13.90 -15.61 -6.11
CA ARG A 422 14.27 -15.14 -7.46
C ARG A 422 14.49 -13.64 -7.43
N ILE A 423 15.62 -13.17 -7.94
CA ILE A 423 15.85 -11.74 -8.20
C ILE A 423 14.94 -11.33 -9.36
N VAL A 424 14.04 -10.38 -9.10
CA VAL A 424 13.04 -9.88 -10.06
C VAL A 424 13.35 -8.45 -10.50
N PHE A 425 14.16 -7.73 -9.73
CA PHE A 425 14.73 -6.44 -10.11
C PHE A 425 16.17 -6.35 -9.63
N ASP A 426 17.04 -5.87 -10.51
CA ASP A 426 18.44 -5.55 -10.22
C ASP A 426 18.79 -4.24 -10.94
N ARG A 427 19.10 -3.20 -10.18
CA ARG A 427 19.41 -1.87 -10.70
C ARG A 427 20.72 -1.84 -11.49
N SER A 428 21.67 -2.72 -11.18
CA SER A 428 22.96 -2.78 -11.90
C SER A 428 22.84 -3.29 -13.34
N SER A 429 21.71 -3.93 -13.66
CA SER A 429 21.39 -4.47 -14.98
C SER A 429 20.58 -3.50 -15.86
N MET A 430 20.27 -2.30 -15.37
CA MET A 430 19.58 -1.22 -16.11
C MET A 430 20.55 -0.14 -16.54
#